data_AF-A0A4Y2W1H3-F1
#
_entry.id   AF-A0A4Y2W1H3-F1
#
_cell.length_a   1.000
_cell.length_b   1.000
_cell.length_c   1.000
_cell.angle_alpha   90.00
_cell.angle_beta   90.00
_cell.angle_gamma   90.00
#
_symmetry.space_group_name_H-M   'P 1'
#
loop_
_entity.id
_entity.type
_entity.pdbx_description
1 polymer ?
#
loop_
_entity_poly.entity_id
_entity_poly.type
_entity_poly.pdbx_seq_one_letter_code
_entity_poly.pdbx_strand_id
1 'polypeptide(L)'
;WRFWGSENPYWCEAKPLYSPKVTVWAAVCSRGIIGPFFIRETVTSERYVAILEQFVATQQVLEDRPRTEWFMQDGARPHRTEQVFRFLDEYFGNRVITLE
;
A
#
# COMPACT_ATOMS: atom_id res chain seq x y z
N TRP A 1 15.88 -30.86 1.60
CA TRP A 1 16.40 -31.92 2.49
C TRP A 1 15.73 -33.22 2.14
N ARG A 2 16.51 -34.27 1.84
CA ARG A 2 16.01 -35.65 1.73
C ARG A 2 16.86 -36.50 2.65
N PHE A 3 16.22 -37.14 3.61
CA PHE A 3 16.84 -38.08 4.53
C PHE A 3 16.43 -39.49 4.10
N TRP A 4 17.36 -40.42 4.15
CA TRP A 4 17.12 -41.84 3.89
C TRP A 4 17.61 -42.63 5.09
N GLY A 5 16.77 -43.52 5.60
CA GLY A 5 17.05 -44.35 6.76
C GLY A 5 16.01 -45.46 6.87
N SER A 6 16.37 -46.54 7.54
CA SER A 6 15.49 -47.71 7.77
C SER A 6 14.41 -47.47 8.82
N GLU A 7 14.55 -46.41 9.62
CA GLU A 7 13.62 -46.02 10.67
C GLU A 7 13.14 -44.59 10.46
N ASN A 8 11.91 -44.30 10.89
CA ASN A 8 11.32 -42.97 10.78
C ASN A 8 12.09 -42.00 11.68
N PRO A 9 12.83 -41.01 11.14
CA PRO A 9 13.40 -39.98 11.98
C PRO A 9 12.21 -39.20 12.56
N TYR A 10 12.01 -39.23 13.88
CA TYR A 10 10.99 -38.47 14.60
C TYR A 10 11.25 -36.95 14.56
N TRP A 11 11.65 -36.45 13.40
CA TRP A 11 12.12 -35.11 13.14
C TRP A 11 11.10 -34.38 12.27
N CYS A 12 10.30 -33.53 12.92
CA CYS A 12 9.39 -32.63 12.24
C CYS A 12 9.90 -31.19 12.44
N GLU A 13 10.42 -30.59 11.37
CA GLU A 13 10.76 -29.17 11.37
C GLU A 13 9.51 -28.37 10.96
N ALA A 14 8.89 -27.67 11.92
CA ALA A 14 7.80 -26.77 11.63
C ALA A 14 8.33 -25.58 10.80
N LYS A 15 7.88 -25.46 9.55
CA LYS A 15 8.14 -24.28 8.72
C LYS A 15 6.91 -23.38 8.71
N PRO A 16 7.07 -22.05 8.71
CA PRO A 16 5.96 -21.15 8.49
C PRO A 16 5.24 -21.54 7.20
N LEU A 17 3.91 -21.64 7.26
CA LEU A 17 3.08 -21.97 6.10
C LEU A 17 3.23 -20.92 4.98
N TYR A 18 3.60 -19.69 5.35
CA TYR A 18 3.78 -18.58 4.43
C TYR A 18 5.14 -17.90 4.65
N SER A 19 5.81 -17.57 3.54
CA SER A 19 6.95 -16.68 3.56
C SER A 19 6.54 -15.30 4.10
N PRO A 20 7.44 -14.58 4.80
CA PRO A 20 7.21 -13.18 5.14
C PRO A 20 6.86 -12.37 3.88
N LYS A 21 5.84 -11.52 3.98
CA LYS A 21 5.40 -10.63 2.91
C LYS A 21 5.49 -9.19 3.38
N VAL A 22 5.71 -8.29 2.45
CA VAL A 22 5.61 -6.85 2.64
C VAL A 22 4.71 -6.30 1.55
N THR A 23 3.81 -5.39 1.92
CA THR A 23 3.00 -4.65 0.97
C THR A 23 3.73 -3.36 0.63
N VAL A 24 3.71 -2.97 -0.64
CA VAL A 24 4.24 -1.69 -1.09
C VAL A 24 3.08 -0.89 -1.69
N TRP A 25 2.92 0.34 -1.23
CA TRP A 25 2.07 1.31 -1.89
C TRP A 25 2.95 2.29 -2.67
N ALA A 26 2.57 2.60 -3.90
CA ALA A 26 3.25 3.61 -4.70
C ALA A 26 2.26 4.28 -5.64
N ALA A 27 2.44 5.60 -5.84
CA ALA A 27 1.72 6.32 -6.86
C ALA A 27 2.52 6.28 -8.17
N VAL A 28 1.81 6.19 -9.29
CA VAL A 28 2.41 6.18 -10.63
C VAL A 28 1.74 7.25 -11.47
N CYS A 29 2.54 8.09 -12.12
CA CYS A 29 2.07 9.09 -13.07
C CYS A 29 3.00 9.15 -14.29
N SER A 30 2.68 9.99 -15.27
CA SER A 30 3.49 10.16 -16.50
C SER A 30 4.93 10.62 -16.23
N ARG A 31 5.19 11.19 -15.05
CA ARG A 31 6.52 11.67 -14.62
C ARG A 31 7.35 10.59 -13.92
N GLY A 32 6.73 9.47 -13.56
CA GLY A 32 7.39 8.33 -12.92
C GLY A 32 6.64 7.81 -11.70
N ILE A 33 7.38 7.14 -10.83
CA ILE A 33 6.87 6.53 -9.60
C ILE A 33 7.16 7.49 -8.45
N ILE A 34 6.15 7.77 -7.63
CA ILE A 34 6.27 8.60 -6.44
C ILE A 34 6.09 7.71 -5.23
N GLY A 35 7.19 7.54 -4.50
CA GLY A 35 7.28 6.86 -3.23
C GLY A 35 6.92 5.38 -3.29
N PRO A 36 7.85 4.46 -3.05
CA PRO A 36 7.50 3.15 -2.50
C PRO A 36 7.38 3.26 -0.98
N PHE A 37 6.16 3.16 -0.46
CA PHE A 37 5.88 3.13 0.97
C PHE A 37 5.68 1.68 1.41
N PHE A 38 6.57 1.21 2.28
CA PHE A 38 6.61 -0.19 2.71
C PHE A 38 5.75 -0.41 3.95
N ILE A 39 4.82 -1.36 3.85
CA ILE A 39 3.86 -1.72 4.91
C ILE A 39 4.10 -3.18 5.25
N ARG A 40 4.56 -3.43 6.47
CA ARG A 40 4.81 -4.80 6.97
C ARG A 40 3.56 -5.49 7.50
N GLU A 41 2.51 -4.70 7.74
CA GLU A 41 1.26 -5.14 8.35
C GLU A 41 0.11 -5.06 7.34
N THR A 42 -1.05 -5.54 7.75
CA THR A 42 -2.29 -5.40 6.97
C THR A 42 -2.62 -3.92 6.74
N VAL A 43 -2.96 -3.58 5.50
CA VAL A 43 -3.44 -2.24 5.16
C VAL A 43 -4.83 -2.04 5.75
N THR A 44 -4.92 -1.17 6.76
CA THR A 44 -6.19 -0.65 7.30
C THR A 44 -6.44 0.76 6.75
N SER A 45 -7.66 1.28 6.90
CA SER A 45 -7.99 2.66 6.49
C SER A 45 -7.06 3.69 7.11
N GLU A 46 -6.73 3.54 8.40
CA GLU A 46 -5.92 4.50 9.14
C GLU A 46 -4.47 4.49 8.63
N ARG A 47 -3.92 3.29 8.37
CA ARG A 47 -2.59 3.15 7.75
C ARG A 47 -2.59 3.69 6.33
N TYR A 48 -3.68 3.50 5.58
CA TYR A 48 -3.80 4.01 4.23
C TYR A 48 -3.81 5.55 4.22
N VAL A 49 -4.57 6.20 5.10
CA VAL A 49 -4.55 7.67 5.26
C VAL A 49 -3.15 8.17 5.60
N ALA A 50 -2.45 7.52 6.53
CA ALA A 50 -1.07 7.89 6.87
C ALA A 50 -0.11 7.80 5.66
N ILE A 51 -0.32 6.85 4.75
CA ILE A 51 0.45 6.76 3.50
C ILE A 51 0.07 7.90 2.55
N LEU A 52 -1.22 8.24 2.44
CA LEU A 52 -1.66 9.36 1.61
C LEU A 52 -1.10 10.70 2.12
N GLU A 53 -1.01 10.90 3.44
CA GLU A 53 -0.35 12.06 4.06
C GLU A 53 1.13 12.14 3.64
N GLN A 54 1.87 11.03 3.76
CA GLN A 54 3.27 10.97 3.35
C GLN A 54 3.45 11.19 1.84
N PHE A 55 2.55 10.64 1.03
CA PHE A 55 2.52 10.86 -0.41
C PHE A 55 2.31 12.33 -0.75
N VAL A 56 1.34 12.99 -0.12
CA VAL A 56 1.07 14.41 -0.33
C VAL A 56 2.30 15.25 0.05
N ALA A 57 2.89 15.00 1.22
CA ALA A 57 4.10 15.68 1.67
C ALA A 57 5.28 15.49 0.68
N THR A 58 5.47 14.26 0.20
CA THR A 58 6.50 13.94 -0.81
C THR A 58 6.26 14.74 -2.09
N GLN A 59 5.00 14.79 -2.57
CA GLN A 59 4.68 15.59 -3.75
C GLN A 59 4.89 17.09 -3.53
N GLN A 60 4.69 17.64 -2.31
CA GLN A 60 4.89 19.08 -2.05
C GLN A 60 6.36 19.47 -2.21
N VAL A 61 7.28 18.54 -1.90
CA VAL A 61 8.72 18.76 -2.06
C VAL A 61 9.15 18.61 -3.52
N LEU A 62 8.50 17.74 -4.28
CA LEU A 62 8.89 17.41 -5.66
C LEU A 62 8.31 18.36 -6.72
N GLU A 63 7.28 19.16 -6.39
CA GLU A 63 6.55 19.96 -7.36
C GLU A 63 6.48 21.45 -7.00
N ASP A 64 7.13 22.28 -7.83
CA ASP A 64 7.08 23.75 -7.78
C ASP A 64 5.80 24.36 -8.39
N ARG A 65 4.80 23.54 -8.75
CA ARG A 65 3.64 23.97 -9.53
C ARG A 65 2.32 23.60 -8.84
N PRO A 66 1.24 24.37 -9.08
CA PRO A 66 -0.08 24.03 -8.56
C PRO A 66 -0.55 22.68 -9.10
N ARG A 67 -1.03 21.83 -8.19
CA ARG A 67 -1.45 20.45 -8.46
C ARG A 67 -2.72 20.43 -9.30
N THR A 68 -2.65 19.85 -10.48
CA THR A 68 -3.79 19.71 -11.42
C THR A 68 -4.11 18.26 -11.77
N GLU A 69 -3.36 17.32 -11.21
CA GLU A 69 -3.48 15.89 -11.41
C GLU A 69 -4.75 15.31 -10.78
N TRP A 70 -5.24 14.21 -11.37
CA TRP A 70 -6.31 13.39 -10.82
C TRP A 70 -5.73 12.28 -9.97
N PHE A 71 -6.33 12.02 -8.81
CA PHE A 71 -6.01 10.86 -7.98
C PHE A 71 -6.91 9.68 -8.37
N MET A 72 -6.34 8.50 -8.55
CA MET A 72 -7.09 7.28 -8.86
C MET A 72 -6.71 6.16 -7.90
N GLN A 73 -7.72 5.45 -7.36
CA GLN A 73 -7.54 4.26 -6.53
C GLN A 73 -8.58 3.17 -6.86
N ASP A 74 -8.28 1.92 -6.49
CA ASP A 74 -9.20 0.80 -6.64
C ASP A 74 -10.25 0.74 -5.51
N GLY A 75 -11.19 -0.20 -5.63
CA GLY A 75 -12.31 -0.37 -4.68
C GLY A 75 -11.97 -1.21 -3.45
N ALA A 76 -10.69 -1.36 -3.08
CA ALA A 76 -10.31 -2.15 -1.92
C ALA A 76 -10.96 -1.59 -0.64
N ARG A 77 -11.38 -2.47 0.27
CA ARG A 77 -12.12 -2.07 1.50
C ARG A 77 -11.42 -0.95 2.30
N PRO A 78 -10.09 -0.97 2.53
CA PRO A 78 -9.41 0.10 3.26
C PRO A 78 -9.47 1.45 2.56
N HIS A 79 -9.65 1.48 1.24
CA HIS A 79 -9.67 2.70 0.42
C HIS A 79 -11.07 3.34 0.34
N ARG A 80 -12.11 2.60 0.74
CA ARG A 80 -13.52 3.00 0.64
C ARG A 80 -14.14 3.34 2.00
N THR A 81 -13.37 3.98 2.87
CA THR A 81 -13.89 4.48 4.15
C THR A 81 -14.13 5.98 4.09
N GLU A 82 -15.06 6.47 4.92
CA GLU A 82 -15.35 7.91 5.00
C GLU A 82 -14.10 8.74 5.28
N GLN A 83 -13.22 8.26 6.16
CA GLN A 83 -11.98 8.96 6.49
C GLN A 83 -11.06 9.12 5.26
N VAL A 84 -10.94 8.08 4.43
CA VAL A 84 -10.13 8.14 3.20
C VAL A 84 -10.75 9.09 2.20
N PHE A 85 -12.07 9.04 2.00
CA PHE A 85 -12.74 9.95 1.08
C PHE A 85 -12.65 11.41 1.55
N ARG A 86 -12.83 11.68 2.85
CA ARG A 86 -12.65 13.03 3.41
C ARG A 86 -11.23 13.55 3.17
N PHE A 87 -10.22 12.72 3.40
CA PHE A 87 -8.83 13.07 3.11
C PHE A 87 -8.65 13.39 1.61
N LEU A 88 -9.12 12.51 0.72
CA LEU A 88 -8.94 12.71 -0.72
C LEU A 88 -9.68 13.96 -1.22
N ASP A 89 -10.86 14.26 -0.70
CA ASP A 89 -11.61 15.48 -1.02
C ASP A 89 -10.87 16.74 -0.54
N GLU A 90 -10.29 16.73 0.67
CA GLU A 90 -9.50 17.85 1.19
C GLU A 90 -8.30 18.20 0.29
N TYR A 91 -7.59 17.18 -0.23
CA TYR A 91 -6.35 17.39 -0.98
C TYR A 91 -6.53 17.46 -2.50
N PHE A 92 -7.48 16.71 -3.07
CA PHE A 92 -7.70 16.60 -4.51
C PHE A 92 -9.02 17.23 -4.97
N GLY A 93 -9.95 17.50 -4.04
CA GLY A 93 -11.28 17.99 -4.34
C GLY A 93 -12.05 17.05 -5.27
N ASN A 94 -12.69 17.61 -6.29
CA ASN A 94 -13.44 16.87 -7.30
C ASN A 94 -12.59 16.08 -8.31
N ARG A 95 -11.27 15.93 -8.07
CA ARG A 95 -10.33 15.25 -8.97
C ARG A 95 -9.95 13.86 -8.47
N VAL A 96 -10.94 13.09 -8.04
CA VAL A 96 -10.75 11.74 -7.52
C VAL A 96 -11.57 10.75 -8.35
N ILE A 97 -10.93 9.67 -8.80
CA ILE A 97 -11.57 8.54 -9.48
C ILE A 97 -11.43 7.32 -8.56
N THR A 98 -12.55 6.78 -8.10
CA THR A 98 -12.57 5.56 -7.27
C THR A 98 -13.54 4.54 -7.84
N LEU A 99 -13.23 3.25 -7.71
CA LEU A 99 -14.18 2.18 -8.01
C LEU A 99 -15.09 1.94 -6.79
N GLU A 100 -16.40 1.84 -7.03
CA GLU A 100 -17.39 1.49 -6.00
C GLU A 100 -17.32 0.02 -5.56
#